data_AF-A0A1S9CB28-F1
#
_entry.id   AF-A0A1S9CB28-F1
#
_cell.length_a   1.000
_cell.length_b   1.000
_cell.length_c   1.000
_cell.angle_alpha   90.00
_cell.angle_beta   90.00
_cell.angle_gamma   90.00
#
_symmetry.space_group_name_H-M   'P 1'
#
loop_
_entity.id
_entity.type
_entity.pdbx_description
1 polymer ?
#
loop_
_entity_poly.entity_id
_entity_poly.type
_entity_poly.pdbx_seq_one_letter_code
_entity_poly.pdbx_strand_id
1 'polypeptide(L)'
;MVNRILNIAIFILISIFIYYLFIPNFIPSLGNVELEVIPTKLDSQLQIINITLTNPAEKYYLLLHEDDIDSNWIYITPTLSSREDDYIIKNFLNEEIEQYVFIEGDSSTLNYTFNIKSKYPISYIANKNYEFHLQYIVPYKFLFFPTFYYNKHFVFFVDPIM
;
A
#
# COMPACT_ATOMS: atom_id res chain seq x y z
N MET A 1 -3.05 -41.03 28.22
CA MET A 1 -2.24 -40.57 27.06
C MET A 1 -3.11 -40.41 25.81
N VAL A 2 -3.94 -41.41 25.46
CA VAL A 2 -4.90 -41.38 24.34
C VAL A 2 -5.84 -40.15 24.37
N ASN A 3 -6.42 -39.81 25.53
CA ASN A 3 -7.28 -38.62 25.65
C ASN A 3 -6.57 -37.28 25.38
N ARG A 4 -5.26 -37.19 25.66
CA ARG A 4 -4.49 -35.97 25.35
C ARG A 4 -4.26 -35.83 23.85
N ILE A 5 -3.92 -36.93 23.18
CA ILE A 5 -3.70 -36.96 21.72
C ILE A 5 -5.01 -36.62 21.00
N LEU A 6 -6.13 -37.20 21.44
CA LEU A 6 -7.45 -36.92 20.89
C LEU A 6 -7.85 -35.44 21.06
N ASN A 7 -7.63 -34.87 22.25
CA ASN A 7 -7.93 -33.45 22.50
C ASN A 7 -7.07 -32.52 21.63
N ILE A 8 -5.79 -32.85 21.42
CA ILE A 8 -4.91 -32.08 20.52
C ILE A 8 -5.41 -32.18 19.08
N ALA A 9 -5.77 -33.38 18.60
CA ALA A 9 -6.29 -33.56 17.26
C ALA A 9 -7.58 -32.77 17.03
N ILE A 10 -8.51 -32.80 18.00
CA ILE A 10 -9.76 -32.01 17.95
C ILE A 10 -9.45 -30.51 17.91
N PHE A 11 -8.51 -30.03 18.74
CA PHE A 11 -8.11 -28.62 18.75
C PHE A 11 -7.52 -28.18 17.40
N ILE A 12 -6.67 -29.00 16.78
CA ILE A 12 -6.12 -28.72 15.44
C ILE A 12 -7.25 -28.66 14.41
N LEU A 13 -8.19 -29.61 14.44
CA LEU A 13 -9.29 -29.69 13.49
C LEU A 13 -10.22 -28.48 13.61
N ILE A 14 -10.52 -28.05 14.83
CA ILE A 14 -11.28 -26.81 15.09
C ILE A 14 -10.50 -25.59 14.60
N SER A 15 -9.20 -25.51 14.85
CA SER A 15 -8.36 -24.38 14.41
C SER A 15 -8.33 -24.27 12.89
N ILE A 16 -8.19 -25.39 12.18
CA ILE A 16 -8.26 -25.45 10.71
C ILE A 16 -9.64 -25.03 10.22
N PHE A 17 -10.71 -25.52 10.86
CA PHE A 17 -12.08 -25.14 10.50
C PHE A 17 -12.32 -23.64 10.67
N ILE A 18 -11.88 -23.04 11.79
CA ILE A 18 -11.97 -21.60 12.03
C ILE A 18 -11.20 -20.84 10.95
N TYR A 19 -9.98 -21.28 10.62
CA TYR A 19 -9.17 -20.69 9.57
C TYR A 19 -9.92 -20.65 8.24
N TYR A 20 -10.44 -21.79 7.77
CA TYR A 20 -11.08 -21.85 6.46
C TYR A 20 -12.41 -21.08 6.38
N LEU A 21 -13.16 -21.01 7.49
CA LEU A 21 -14.52 -20.49 7.46
C LEU A 21 -14.58 -18.99 7.80
N PHE A 22 -13.79 -18.54 8.76
CA PHE A 22 -13.86 -17.16 9.27
C PHE A 22 -12.78 -16.24 8.71
N ILE A 23 -11.54 -16.71 8.59
CA ILE A 23 -10.43 -15.82 8.30
C ILE A 23 -10.49 -15.20 6.89
N PRO A 24 -10.73 -15.96 5.80
CA PRO A 24 -10.87 -15.39 4.45
C PRO A 24 -12.01 -14.38 4.30
N ASN A 25 -13.04 -14.51 5.14
CA ASN A 25 -14.25 -13.69 5.07
C ASN A 25 -14.22 -12.50 6.03
N PHE A 26 -13.19 -12.41 6.89
CA PHE A 26 -13.02 -11.29 7.79
C PHE A 26 -12.33 -10.15 7.06
N ILE A 27 -12.96 -8.99 7.01
CA ILE A 27 -12.33 -7.76 6.52
C ILE A 27 -12.23 -6.80 7.70
N PRO A 28 -11.01 -6.50 8.20
CA PRO A 28 -10.86 -5.52 9.28
C PRO A 28 -11.28 -4.13 8.83
N SER A 29 -11.60 -3.25 9.78
CA SER A 29 -11.72 -1.82 9.48
C SER A 29 -10.33 -1.28 9.14
N LEU A 30 -10.11 -0.98 7.87
CA LEU A 30 -8.84 -0.45 7.35
C LEU A 30 -8.74 1.08 7.52
N GLY A 31 -9.77 1.77 8.01
CA GLY A 31 -9.81 3.24 7.95
C GLY A 31 -10.06 3.74 6.53
N ASN A 32 -10.06 5.06 6.35
CA ASN A 32 -10.30 5.70 5.05
C ASN A 32 -9.07 6.45 4.58
N VAL A 33 -8.89 6.50 3.26
CA VAL A 33 -7.81 7.21 2.60
C VAL A 33 -8.44 8.26 1.69
N GLU A 34 -8.06 9.50 1.89
CA GLU A 34 -8.35 10.62 1.00
C GLU A 34 -7.07 10.99 0.28
N LEU A 35 -7.18 11.20 -1.04
CA LEU A 35 -6.04 11.51 -1.90
C LEU A 35 -6.33 12.78 -2.67
N GLU A 36 -5.35 13.67 -2.68
CA GLU A 36 -5.39 14.92 -3.42
C GLU A 36 -4.07 15.11 -4.17
N VAL A 37 -4.14 15.44 -5.45
CA VAL A 37 -2.97 15.80 -6.26
C VAL A 37 -2.99 17.29 -6.49
N ILE A 38 -1.94 17.99 -6.06
CA ILE A 38 -1.83 19.44 -6.11
C ILE A 38 -0.64 19.83 -7.00
N PRO A 39 -0.87 20.62 -8.07
CA PRO A 39 0.22 21.17 -8.88
C PRO A 39 0.97 22.26 -8.11
N THR A 40 2.29 22.33 -8.26
CA THR A 40 3.07 23.42 -7.65
C THR A 40 3.19 24.62 -8.59
N LYS A 41 2.89 25.81 -8.08
CA LYS A 41 2.99 27.07 -8.85
C LYS A 41 4.44 27.45 -9.23
N LEU A 42 5.42 26.88 -8.53
CA LEU A 42 6.84 27.23 -8.66
C LEU A 42 7.57 26.35 -9.69
N ASP A 43 7.17 25.10 -9.86
CA ASP A 43 7.75 24.16 -10.81
C ASP A 43 6.63 23.33 -11.43
N SER A 44 6.31 23.59 -12.69
CA SER A 44 5.26 22.88 -13.41
C SER A 44 5.58 21.40 -13.65
N GLN A 45 6.84 20.98 -13.44
CA GLN A 45 7.22 19.56 -13.49
C GLN A 45 7.01 18.87 -12.14
N LEU A 46 6.79 19.61 -11.06
CA LEU A 46 6.65 19.11 -9.71
C LEU A 46 5.17 19.09 -9.30
N GLN A 47 4.71 17.92 -8.90
CA GLN A 47 3.38 17.74 -8.32
C GLN A 47 3.49 17.14 -6.93
N ILE A 48 2.51 17.46 -6.11
CA ILE A 48 2.41 17.02 -4.72
C ILE A 48 1.22 16.09 -4.60
N ILE A 49 1.45 14.86 -4.16
CA ILE A 49 0.39 13.93 -3.80
C ILE A 49 0.24 13.99 -2.28
N ASN A 50 -0.89 14.50 -1.82
CA ASN A 50 -1.29 14.49 -0.42
C ASN A 50 -2.20 13.30 -0.15
N ILE A 51 -1.89 12.57 0.91
CA ILE A 51 -2.67 11.44 1.38
C ILE A 51 -3.05 11.72 2.82
N THR A 52 -4.36 11.72 3.10
CA THR A 52 -4.92 11.90 4.44
C THR A 52 -5.64 10.63 4.85
N LEU A 53 -5.35 10.16 6.06
CA LEU A 53 -5.90 8.95 6.65
C LEU A 53 -6.88 9.30 7.75
N THR A 54 -8.06 8.68 7.72
CA THR A 54 -9.06 8.79 8.80
C THR A 54 -9.23 7.44 9.47
N ASN A 55 -9.05 7.40 10.79
CA ASN A 55 -9.07 6.18 11.60
C ASN A 55 -8.15 5.06 11.06
N PRO A 56 -6.85 5.34 10.82
CA PRO A 56 -5.92 4.32 10.32
C PRO A 56 -5.75 3.16 11.31
N ALA A 57 -5.33 2.00 10.79
CA ALA A 57 -4.91 0.87 11.61
C ALA A 57 -3.68 1.19 12.48
N GLU A 58 -3.45 0.41 13.54
CA GLU A 58 -2.29 0.57 14.43
C GLU A 58 -0.95 0.49 13.69
N LYS A 59 -0.90 -0.37 12.67
CA LYS A 59 0.22 -0.53 11.74
C LYS A 59 -0.32 -0.61 10.33
N TYR A 60 0.31 0.07 9.39
CA TYR A 60 -0.03 -0.02 7.97
C TYR A 60 1.17 0.33 7.10
N TYR A 61 0.99 0.11 5.80
CA TYR A 61 1.95 0.47 4.77
C TYR A 61 1.25 1.19 3.63
N LEU A 62 1.92 2.17 3.06
CA LEU A 62 1.54 2.85 1.83
C LEU A 62 2.52 2.45 0.74
N LEU A 63 2.00 1.90 -0.36
CA LEU A 63 2.76 1.60 -1.57
C LEU A 63 2.19 2.45 -2.71
N LEU A 64 3.00 3.38 -3.21
CA LEU A 64 2.66 4.27 -4.31
C LEU A 64 3.55 3.95 -5.51
N HIS A 65 2.96 3.75 -6.68
CA HIS A 65 3.70 3.55 -7.92
C HIS A 65 2.93 4.10 -9.13
N GLU A 66 3.63 4.38 -10.22
CA GLU A 66 3.06 4.62 -11.55
C GLU A 66 2.70 3.25 -12.17
N ASP A 67 1.68 3.20 -13.03
CA ASP A 67 1.36 1.98 -13.80
C ASP A 67 2.38 1.71 -14.93
N ASP A 68 3.09 2.75 -15.38
CA ASP A 68 4.03 2.69 -16.49
C ASP A 68 5.39 2.09 -16.06
N ILE A 69 5.81 1.01 -16.75
CA ILE A 69 7.07 0.29 -16.53
C ILE A 69 8.28 1.22 -16.71
N ASP A 70 8.21 2.15 -17.67
CA ASP A 70 9.34 3.02 -18.01
C ASP A 70 9.52 4.20 -17.04
N SER A 71 8.57 4.39 -16.11
CA SER A 71 8.45 5.47 -15.14
C SER A 71 8.75 6.87 -15.70
N ASN A 72 7.70 7.66 -15.86
CA ASN A 72 7.81 9.04 -16.33
C ASN A 72 8.03 10.01 -15.16
N TRP A 73 7.86 9.55 -13.93
CA TRP A 73 7.90 10.36 -12.72
C TRP A 73 8.95 9.87 -11.73
N ILE A 74 9.69 10.82 -11.16
CA ILE A 74 10.71 10.58 -10.14
C ILE A 74 10.11 10.92 -8.78
N TYR A 75 10.19 9.98 -7.85
CA TYR A 75 9.79 10.18 -6.45
C TYR A 75 10.89 10.87 -5.65
N ILE A 76 10.55 11.96 -4.96
CA ILE A 76 11.49 12.76 -4.14
C ILE A 76 11.20 12.50 -2.65
N THR A 77 11.02 11.24 -2.28
CA THR A 77 10.76 10.83 -0.90
C THR A 77 11.61 9.61 -0.56
N PRO A 78 12.31 9.60 0.59
CA PRO A 78 13.14 8.45 0.96
C PRO A 78 12.26 7.22 1.21
N THR A 79 12.52 6.15 0.46
CA THR A 79 12.04 4.80 0.76
C THR A 79 12.76 4.27 1.99
N LEU A 80 12.00 3.77 2.96
CA LEU A 80 12.54 3.01 4.09
C LEU A 80 12.44 1.54 3.70
N SER A 81 13.56 0.82 3.58
CA SER A 81 13.54 -0.62 3.30
C SER A 81 14.02 -1.43 4.50
N SER A 82 13.13 -2.20 5.11
CA SER A 82 13.43 -3.32 6.01
C SER A 82 13.15 -4.67 5.34
N ARG A 83 13.57 -5.78 5.95
CA ARG A 83 13.32 -7.13 5.41
C ARG A 83 11.85 -7.55 5.41
N GLU A 84 11.02 -7.02 6.31
CA GLU A 84 9.57 -7.31 6.30
C GLU A 84 8.91 -6.62 5.10
N ASP A 85 9.42 -5.43 4.76
CA ASP A 85 8.94 -4.63 3.64
C ASP A 85 9.20 -5.32 2.31
N ASP A 86 10.35 -5.98 2.15
CA ASP A 86 10.68 -6.77 0.95
C ASP A 86 9.63 -7.85 0.64
N TYR A 87 9.05 -8.48 1.67
CA TYR A 87 7.99 -9.48 1.47
C TYR A 87 6.70 -8.83 1.02
N ILE A 88 6.31 -7.71 1.63
CA ILE A 88 5.07 -7.00 1.28
C ILE A 88 5.18 -6.48 -0.16
N ILE A 89 6.27 -5.77 -0.48
CA ILE A 89 6.50 -5.21 -1.81
C ILE A 89 6.38 -6.29 -2.89
N LYS A 90 7.02 -7.46 -2.71
CA LYS A 90 6.95 -8.57 -3.69
C LYS A 90 5.56 -9.16 -3.92
N ASN A 91 4.64 -9.04 -2.96
CA ASN A 91 3.28 -9.58 -3.10
C ASN A 91 2.31 -8.56 -3.70
N PHE A 92 2.62 -7.26 -3.62
CA PHE A 92 1.71 -6.18 -3.99
C PHE A 92 2.19 -5.34 -5.18
N LEU A 93 3.49 -5.38 -5.49
CA LEU A 93 4.08 -4.70 -6.64
C LEU A 93 4.33 -5.71 -7.77
N ASN A 94 4.00 -5.33 -9.01
CA ASN A 94 4.39 -6.09 -10.18
C ASN A 94 5.92 -6.10 -10.30
N GLU A 95 6.52 -7.23 -10.66
CA GLU A 95 7.98 -7.38 -10.80
C GLU A 95 8.57 -6.46 -11.88
N GLU A 96 7.74 -5.99 -12.82
CA GLU A 96 8.13 -5.05 -13.88
C GLU A 96 8.28 -3.60 -13.40
N ILE A 97 7.73 -3.23 -12.23
CA ILE A 97 7.74 -1.85 -11.74
C ILE A 97 9.03 -1.58 -10.96
N GLU A 98 9.90 -0.75 -11.53
CA GLU A 98 11.20 -0.43 -10.93
C GLU A 98 11.15 0.74 -9.92
N GLN A 99 10.17 1.62 -10.03
CA GLN A 99 10.08 2.84 -9.24
C GLN A 99 8.78 2.89 -8.43
N TYR A 100 8.93 3.02 -7.11
CA TYR A 100 7.82 3.10 -6.18
C TYR A 100 8.24 3.82 -4.91
N VAL A 101 7.26 4.22 -4.13
CA VAL A 101 7.43 4.69 -2.75
C VAL A 101 6.74 3.72 -1.81
N PHE A 102 7.49 3.27 -0.81
CA PHE A 102 6.98 2.40 0.23
C PHE A 102 7.25 3.04 1.60
N ILE A 103 6.19 3.23 2.39
CA ILE A 103 6.27 3.83 3.72
C ILE A 103 5.50 2.99 4.71
N GLU A 104 6.15 2.71 5.84
CA GLU A 104 5.49 2.18 7.04
C GLU A 104 4.88 3.33 7.86
N GLY A 105 3.66 3.13 8.33
CA GLY A 105 2.93 4.07 9.16
C GLY A 105 2.24 3.41 10.34
N ASP A 106 1.84 4.25 11.29
CA ASP A 106 1.12 3.85 12.49
C ASP A 106 -0.10 4.73 12.73
N SER A 107 -0.92 4.36 13.72
CA SER A 107 -2.15 5.08 14.03
C SER A 107 -1.97 6.56 14.40
N SER A 108 -0.74 7.01 14.69
CA SER A 108 -0.44 8.40 15.03
C SER A 108 -0.15 9.25 13.79
N THR A 109 0.24 8.63 12.68
CA THR A 109 0.55 9.31 11.43
C THR A 109 -0.70 9.35 10.56
N LEU A 110 -1.17 10.57 10.25
CA LEU A 110 -2.44 10.78 9.54
C LEU A 110 -2.26 11.40 8.15
N ASN A 111 -1.12 12.02 7.87
CA ASN A 111 -0.92 12.77 6.64
C ASN A 111 0.43 12.44 6.03
N TYR A 112 0.45 12.24 4.72
CA TYR A 112 1.64 12.04 3.91
C TYR A 112 1.64 12.99 2.73
N THR A 113 2.82 13.45 2.38
CA THR A 113 3.05 14.32 1.24
C THR A 113 4.18 13.73 0.42
N PHE A 114 3.87 13.37 -0.83
CA PHE A 114 4.83 12.84 -1.78
C PHE A 114 5.06 13.85 -2.88
N ASN A 115 6.32 14.15 -3.14
CA ASN A 115 6.70 15.01 -4.23
C ASN A 115 7.09 14.13 -5.41
N ILE A 116 6.37 14.27 -6.52
CA ILE A 116 6.72 13.62 -7.78
C ILE A 116 7.18 14.68 -8.77
N LYS A 117 8.24 14.38 -9.52
CA LYS A 117 8.74 15.26 -10.56
C LYS A 117 8.85 14.53 -11.89
N SER A 118 8.40 15.17 -12.96
CA SER A 118 8.56 14.61 -14.29
C SER A 118 10.05 14.42 -14.62
N LYS A 119 10.39 13.23 -15.12
CA LYS A 119 11.70 12.88 -15.66
C LYS A 119 12.00 13.63 -16.97
N TYR A 120 10.96 13.95 -17.73
CA TYR A 120 11.04 14.60 -19.04
C TYR A 120 10.45 16.01 -19.01
N PRO A 121 10.80 16.88 -19.98
CA PRO A 121 10.13 18.17 -20.13
C PRO A 121 8.62 17.98 -20.31
N ILE A 122 7.82 18.92 -19.78
CA ILE A 122 6.34 18.86 -19.83
C ILE A 122 5.83 18.69 -21.25
N SER A 123 6.46 19.33 -22.24
CA SER A 123 6.08 19.20 -23.66
C SER A 123 6.11 17.76 -24.17
N TYR A 124 6.87 16.87 -23.55
CA TYR A 124 6.94 15.44 -23.89
C TYR A 124 5.82 14.64 -23.24
N ILE A 125 5.40 15.03 -22.04
CA ILE A 125 4.45 14.27 -21.21
C ILE A 125 3.02 14.82 -21.23
N ALA A 126 2.87 16.08 -21.64
CA ALA A 126 1.64 16.88 -21.68
C ALA A 126 0.41 16.21 -22.31
N ASN A 127 0.60 15.22 -23.19
CA ASN A 127 -0.50 14.69 -24.01
C ASN A 127 -1.21 13.48 -23.40
N LYS A 128 -0.83 13.04 -22.18
CA LYS A 128 -1.48 11.92 -21.51
C LYS A 128 -1.66 12.16 -20.02
N ASN A 129 -2.70 11.56 -19.48
CA ASN A 129 -2.86 11.39 -18.04
C ASN A 129 -2.04 10.17 -17.61
N TYR A 130 -1.32 10.32 -16.52
CA TYR A 130 -0.48 9.27 -15.96
C TYR A 130 -1.26 8.55 -14.87
N GLU A 131 -1.38 7.24 -14.99
CA GLU A 131 -2.07 6.41 -14.01
C GLU A 131 -1.12 6.08 -12.85
N PHE A 132 -1.60 6.31 -11.63
CA PHE A 132 -0.92 6.00 -10.40
C PHE A 132 -1.79 5.10 -9.54
N HIS A 133 -1.10 4.22 -8.82
CA HIS A 133 -1.70 3.31 -7.87
C HIS A 133 -1.21 3.64 -6.48
N LEU A 134 -2.15 3.79 -5.55
CA LEU A 134 -1.88 3.80 -4.12
C LEU A 134 -2.49 2.54 -3.51
N GLN A 135 -1.69 1.76 -2.81
CA GLN A 135 -2.13 0.60 -2.04
C GLN A 135 -1.96 0.90 -0.55
N TYR A 136 -3.06 0.85 0.19
CA TYR A 136 -3.09 0.96 1.64
C TYR A 136 -3.19 -0.43 2.25
N ILE A 137 -2.07 -0.92 2.79
CA ILE A 137 -1.88 -2.31 3.20
C ILE A 137 -1.85 -2.39 4.73
N VAL A 138 -2.71 -3.21 5.32
CA VAL A 138 -2.81 -3.40 6.77
C VAL A 138 -2.46 -4.84 7.14
N PRO A 139 -1.39 -5.07 7.92
CA PRO A 139 -1.12 -6.37 8.52
C PRO A 139 -2.13 -6.64 9.64
N TYR A 140 -2.70 -7.84 9.63
CA TYR A 140 -3.62 -8.29 10.67
C TYR A 140 -3.25 -9.72 11.10
N LYS A 141 -3.04 -9.91 12.40
CA LYS A 141 -2.59 -11.18 12.96
C LYS A 141 -3.68 -11.80 13.85
N PHE A 142 -4.21 -12.94 13.42
CA PHE A 142 -5.14 -13.72 14.24
C PHE A 142 -4.36 -14.68 15.14
N LEU A 143 -4.14 -14.30 16.40
CA LEU A 143 -3.64 -15.21 17.44
C LEU A 143 -2.35 -15.96 17.01
N PHE A 144 -2.40 -17.28 16.78
CA PHE A 144 -1.27 -18.10 16.31
C PHE A 144 -1.25 -18.36 14.79
N PHE A 145 -2.17 -17.80 14.02
CA PHE A 145 -2.15 -17.87 12.57
C PHE A 145 -1.09 -16.93 11.98
N PRO A 146 -0.68 -17.16 10.72
CA PRO A 146 0.15 -16.20 9.98
C PRO A 146 -0.47 -14.80 9.93
N THR A 147 0.36 -13.79 9.70
CA THR A 147 -0.13 -12.44 9.42
C THR A 147 -0.77 -12.41 8.04
N PHE A 148 -1.96 -11.82 7.96
CA PHE A 148 -2.67 -11.57 6.70
C PHE A 148 -2.53 -10.09 6.35
N TYR A 149 -2.37 -9.80 5.07
CA TYR A 149 -2.23 -8.43 4.58
C TYR A 149 -3.48 -8.07 3.79
N TYR A 150 -4.26 -7.14 4.33
CA TYR A 150 -5.47 -6.62 3.68
C TYR A 150 -5.13 -5.33 2.97
N ASN A 151 -5.71 -5.08 1.80
CA ASN A 151 -5.35 -3.94 0.96
C ASN A 151 -6.60 -3.17 0.49
N LYS A 152 -6.53 -1.84 0.55
CA LYS A 152 -7.37 -0.94 -0.26
C LYS A 152 -6.54 -0.35 -1.38
N HIS A 153 -6.91 -0.68 -2.61
CA HIS A 153 -6.25 -0.21 -3.81
C HIS A 153 -7.00 0.99 -4.41
N PHE A 154 -6.28 2.06 -4.65
CA PHE A 154 -6.77 3.28 -5.27
C PHE A 154 -6.02 3.52 -6.57
N VAL A 155 -6.75 3.91 -7.59
CA VAL A 155 -6.21 4.31 -8.90
C VAL A 155 -6.58 5.78 -9.10
N PHE A 156 -5.60 6.60 -9.45
CA PHE A 156 -5.80 8.02 -9.69
C PHE A 156 -4.90 8.49 -10.83
N PHE A 157 -5.22 9.67 -11.37
CA PHE A 157 -4.52 10.23 -12.51
C PHE A 157 -3.78 11.51 -12.13
N VAL A 158 -2.59 11.65 -12.68
CA VAL A 158 -1.75 12.82 -12.57
C VAL A 158 -1.68 13.47 -13.96
N ASP A 159 -2.20 14.69 -14.06
CA ASP A 159 -2.18 15.49 -15.29
C ASP A 159 -0.96 16.42 -15.25
N PRO A 160 -0.02 16.32 -16.22
CA PRO A 160 1.18 17.16 -16.27
C PRO A 160 0.94 18.67 -16.37
N ILE A 161 -0.25 19.11 -16.79
CA ILE A 161 -0.54 20.52 -17.15
C ILE A 161 -1.64 21.15 -16.28
N MET A 162 -2.11 20.46 -15.23
CA MET A 162 -3.16 21.01 -14.33
C MET A 162 -2.83 22.39 -13.74
#